data_AF-A0AAD6WXK4-F1
#
_entry.id   AF-A0AAD6WXK4-F1
#
_cell.length_a   1.000
_cell.length_b   1.000
_cell.length_c   1.000
_cell.angle_alpha   90.00
_cell.angle_beta   90.00
_cell.angle_gamma   90.00
#
_symmetry.space_group_name_H-M   'P 1'
#
loop_
_entity.id
_entity.type
_entity.pdbx_description
1 polymer ?
#
loop_
_entity_poly.entity_id
_entity_poly.type
_entity_poly.pdbx_seq_one_letter_code
_entity_poly.pdbx_strand_id
1 'polypeptide(L)'
;MTQAKAYKIIRKLKMEKDSYRELLDRHATAANMKLAKAAAEDAEGNAPPTRKFWRSTRDKDISRSIRFFLWMLIHGAYKVGKYWDNIPTHKHRGRCVKCGTHESMEHILTKCSEPGQEEVWDLASEMWQLKTGQDLRPTIGQIMAGGVKRHADPGTTRLYKILITESAHLIWLIRNERVIQGNGPAPLAKIRNRWLRKINTRLAIDCAMTDQLKYGKRALRMSVVKKTWRKTLKGERTLARDWPRTVGVLVGVG
;
A
#
# COMPACT_ATOMS: atom_id res chain seq x y z
N MET A 1 26.80 -4.11 31.95
CA MET A 1 25.45 -4.51 31.47
C MET A 1 25.16 -3.77 30.17
N THR A 2 24.73 -4.42 29.08
CA THR A 2 24.44 -3.70 27.82
C THR A 2 23.01 -3.19 27.78
N GLN A 3 22.76 -2.07 27.09
CA GLN A 3 21.40 -1.52 26.90
C GLN A 3 20.42 -2.57 26.34
N ALA A 4 20.88 -3.43 25.42
CA ALA A 4 20.08 -4.52 24.87
C ALA A 4 19.71 -5.59 25.92
N LYS A 5 20.62 -5.94 26.84
CA LYS A 5 20.34 -6.86 27.96
C LYS A 5 19.38 -6.22 28.96
N ALA A 6 19.61 -4.95 29.33
CA ALA A 6 18.74 -4.19 30.23
C ALA A 6 17.30 -4.08 29.67
N TYR A 7 17.15 -3.77 28.38
CA TYR A 7 15.85 -3.72 27.70
C TYR A 7 15.13 -5.08 27.73
N LYS A 8 15.83 -6.18 27.48
CA LYS A 8 15.23 -7.53 27.57
C LYS A 8 14.73 -7.85 28.98
N ILE A 9 15.50 -7.50 30.01
CA ILE A 9 15.13 -7.72 31.41
C ILE A 9 13.92 -6.86 31.78
N ILE A 10 13.96 -5.55 31.51
CA ILE A 10 12.84 -4.63 31.77
C ILE A 10 11.57 -5.11 31.04
N ARG A 11 11.70 -5.54 29.79
CA ARG A 11 10.56 -6.08 29.03
C ARG A 11 10.01 -7.35 29.68
N LYS A 12 10.85 -8.26 30.16
CA LYS A 12 10.41 -9.49 30.84
C LYS A 12 9.63 -9.16 32.11
N LEU A 13 10.14 -8.26 32.95
CA LEU A 13 9.47 -7.79 34.17
C LEU A 13 8.13 -7.09 33.87
N LYS A 14 8.08 -6.27 32.82
CA LYS A 14 6.81 -5.65 32.39
C LYS A 14 5.79 -6.69 31.92
N MET A 15 6.23 -7.72 31.20
CA MET A 15 5.35 -8.81 30.72
C MET A 15 4.76 -9.67 31.84
N GLU A 16 5.18 -9.53 33.10
CA GLU A 16 4.56 -10.21 34.24
C GLU A 16 3.32 -9.47 34.76
N LYS A 17 3.16 -8.19 34.41
CA LYS A 17 2.01 -7.37 34.82
C LYS A 17 0.86 -7.51 33.84
N ASP A 18 -0.31 -7.91 34.33
CA ASP A 18 -1.50 -8.07 33.49
C ASP A 18 -1.93 -6.76 32.81
N SER A 19 -1.83 -5.62 33.51
CA SER A 19 -2.06 -4.30 32.91
C SER A 19 -1.15 -3.99 31.72
N TYR A 20 0.10 -4.47 31.74
CA TYR A 20 1.01 -4.30 30.61
C TYR A 20 0.70 -5.29 29.49
N ARG A 21 0.22 -6.50 29.81
CA ARG A 21 -0.27 -7.46 28.81
C ARG A 21 -1.51 -6.95 28.11
N GLU A 22 -2.46 -6.38 28.85
CA GLU A 22 -3.66 -5.71 28.31
C GLU A 22 -3.31 -4.47 27.48
N LEU A 23 -2.38 -3.63 27.94
CA LEU A 23 -1.85 -2.52 27.12
C LEU A 23 -1.17 -2.99 25.83
N LEU A 24 -0.64 -4.21 25.81
CA LEU A 24 -0.10 -4.85 24.62
C LEU A 24 -1.15 -5.60 23.80
N ASP A 25 -2.34 -5.87 24.36
CA ASP A 25 -3.47 -6.43 23.64
C ASP A 25 -4.06 -5.37 22.71
N ARG A 26 -3.47 -5.31 21.52
CA ARG A 26 -3.89 -4.39 20.47
C ARG A 26 -5.04 -5.01 19.72
N HIS A 27 -6.25 -4.96 20.28
CA HIS A 27 -7.48 -5.47 19.64
C HIS A 27 -7.61 -5.04 18.17
N ALA A 28 -7.34 -3.77 17.86
CA ALA A 28 -7.35 -3.28 16.48
C ALA A 28 -6.32 -3.99 15.58
N THR A 29 -5.12 -4.26 16.09
CA THR A 29 -4.10 -5.03 15.36
C THR A 29 -4.54 -6.48 15.14
N ALA A 30 -5.14 -7.11 16.16
CA ALA A 30 -5.65 -8.48 16.07
C ALA A 30 -6.79 -8.59 15.04
N ALA A 31 -7.76 -7.67 15.09
CA ALA A 31 -8.87 -7.60 14.14
C ALA A 31 -8.39 -7.38 12.69
N ASN A 32 -7.49 -6.40 12.47
CA ASN A 32 -6.91 -6.14 11.16
C ASN A 32 -6.08 -7.34 10.65
N MET A 33 -5.33 -8.00 11.53
CA MET A 33 -4.59 -9.20 11.16
C MET A 33 -5.52 -10.36 10.78
N LYS A 34 -6.69 -10.49 11.43
CA LYS A 34 -7.72 -11.46 11.05
C LYS A 34 -8.24 -11.18 9.64
N LEU A 35 -8.57 -9.93 9.32
CA LEU A 35 -9.00 -9.54 7.96
C LEU A 35 -7.93 -9.82 6.91
N ALA A 36 -6.66 -9.48 7.20
CA ALA A 36 -5.55 -9.72 6.29
C ALA A 36 -5.31 -11.23 6.04
N LYS A 37 -5.47 -12.06 7.09
CA LYS A 37 -5.35 -13.51 6.99
C LYS A 37 -6.47 -14.12 6.18
N ALA A 38 -7.72 -13.77 6.46
CA ALA A 38 -8.87 -14.22 5.69
C ALA A 38 -8.70 -13.89 4.20
N ALA A 39 -8.35 -12.64 3.88
CA ALA A 39 -8.11 -12.22 2.51
C ALA A 39 -6.97 -12.98 1.79
N ALA A 40 -5.95 -13.43 2.53
CA ALA A 40 -4.87 -14.25 1.97
C ALA A 40 -5.28 -15.71 1.79
N GLU A 41 -6.05 -16.25 2.73
CA GLU A 41 -6.62 -17.59 2.68
C GLU A 41 -7.59 -17.74 1.50
N ASP A 42 -8.50 -16.77 1.32
CA ASP A 42 -9.43 -16.73 0.18
C ASP A 42 -8.70 -16.73 -1.17
N ALA A 43 -7.50 -16.14 -1.22
CA ALA A 43 -6.73 -16.00 -2.45
C ALA A 43 -5.78 -17.19 -2.74
N GLU A 44 -5.25 -17.84 -1.70
CA GLU A 44 -4.15 -18.82 -1.83
C GLU A 44 -4.50 -20.20 -1.22
N GLY A 45 -5.70 -20.36 -0.67
CA GLY A 45 -6.16 -21.57 0.03
C GLY A 45 -5.51 -21.80 1.41
N ASN A 46 -4.61 -20.93 1.85
CA ASN A 46 -4.06 -20.95 3.21
C ASN A 46 -3.65 -19.55 3.67
N ALA A 47 -3.85 -19.27 4.97
CA ALA A 47 -3.31 -18.08 5.60
C ALA A 47 -1.85 -18.32 6.06
N PRO A 48 -0.87 -17.54 5.60
CA PRO A 48 0.49 -17.70 6.09
C PRO A 48 0.65 -17.29 7.57
N PRO A 49 1.75 -17.68 8.24
CA PRO A 49 2.00 -17.25 9.60
C PRO A 49 2.04 -15.72 9.74
N THR A 50 1.54 -15.18 10.86
CA THR A 50 1.52 -13.73 11.16
C THR A 50 2.87 -13.03 10.91
N ARG A 51 3.99 -13.73 11.19
CA ARG A 51 5.35 -13.23 10.93
C ARG A 51 5.60 -12.90 9.45
N LYS A 52 4.99 -13.65 8.52
CA LYS A 52 5.14 -13.43 7.07
C LYS A 52 4.41 -12.15 6.64
N PHE A 53 3.25 -11.85 7.21
CA PHE A 53 2.54 -10.57 6.99
C PHE A 53 3.42 -9.39 7.36
N TRP A 54 3.95 -9.36 8.59
CA TRP A 54 4.84 -8.28 9.05
C TRP A 54 6.14 -8.18 8.26
N ARG A 55 6.68 -9.30 7.78
CA ARG A 55 7.84 -9.27 6.89
C ARG A 55 7.48 -8.66 5.54
N SER A 56 6.30 -8.96 5.02
CA SER A 56 5.83 -8.51 3.72
C SER A 56 5.57 -7.00 3.66
N THR A 57 5.13 -6.38 4.77
CA THR A 57 5.01 -4.91 4.83
C THR A 57 6.35 -4.20 4.72
N ARG A 58 7.47 -4.94 4.87
CA ARG A 58 8.84 -4.44 4.74
C ARG A 58 9.53 -4.87 3.45
N ASP A 59 8.77 -5.41 2.48
CA ASP A 59 9.31 -5.87 1.20
C ASP A 59 10.09 -4.74 0.50
N LYS A 60 11.20 -5.12 -0.15
CA LYS A 60 12.10 -4.20 -0.84
C LYS A 60 11.40 -3.46 -1.99
N ASP A 61 10.36 -4.07 -2.57
CA ASP A 61 9.59 -3.50 -3.68
C ASP A 61 8.63 -2.38 -3.23
N ILE A 62 8.41 -2.25 -1.92
CA ILE A 62 7.55 -1.22 -1.31
C ILE A 62 8.42 -0.08 -0.79
N SER A 63 8.05 1.17 -1.09
CA SER A 63 8.79 2.36 -0.63
C SER A 63 8.69 2.55 0.89
N ARG A 64 9.71 3.16 1.51
CA ARG A 64 9.78 3.28 2.99
C ARG A 64 8.56 3.97 3.61
N SER A 65 8.05 5.03 2.98
CA SER A 65 6.83 5.73 3.43
C SER A 65 5.62 4.80 3.42
N ILE A 66 5.49 3.98 2.38
CA ILE A 66 4.38 3.02 2.25
C ILE A 66 4.52 1.86 3.24
N ARG A 67 5.74 1.40 3.54
CA ARG A 67 5.97 0.40 4.60
C ARG A 67 5.46 0.90 5.95
N PHE A 68 5.75 2.16 6.27
CA PHE A 68 5.24 2.80 7.49
C PHE A 68 3.71 2.93 7.44
N PHE A 69 3.16 3.31 6.29
CA PHE A 69 1.70 3.36 6.09
C PHE A 69 1.01 2.02 6.34
N LEU A 70 1.51 0.93 5.73
CA LEU A 70 0.95 -0.41 5.94
C LEU A 70 1.09 -0.86 7.40
N TRP A 71 2.23 -0.55 8.03
CA TRP A 71 2.43 -0.85 9.45
C TRP A 71 1.41 -0.13 10.34
N MET A 72 1.21 1.17 10.13
CA MET A 72 0.22 1.98 10.85
C MET A 72 -1.22 1.50 10.57
N LEU A 73 -1.52 1.17 9.31
CA LEU A 73 -2.81 0.64 8.88
C LEU A 73 -3.14 -0.66 9.62
N ILE A 74 -2.25 -1.65 9.60
CA ILE A 74 -2.48 -2.93 10.29
C ILE A 74 -2.57 -2.71 11.80
N HIS A 75 -1.79 -1.80 12.37
CA HIS A 75 -1.90 -1.50 13.81
C HIS A 75 -3.17 -0.73 14.20
N GLY A 76 -3.93 -0.19 13.24
CA GLY A 76 -5.08 0.68 13.53
C GLY A 76 -4.65 2.00 14.16
N ALA A 77 -3.46 2.50 13.84
CA ALA A 77 -2.83 3.61 14.54
C ALA A 77 -3.09 4.99 13.90
N TYR A 78 -3.88 5.04 12.83
CA TYR A 78 -4.27 6.30 12.19
C TYR A 78 -5.42 6.98 12.92
N LYS A 79 -5.34 8.32 13.01
CA LYS A 79 -6.36 9.18 13.61
C LYS A 79 -7.52 9.39 12.63
N VAL A 80 -8.52 8.52 12.70
CA VAL A 80 -9.71 8.53 11.85
C VAL A 80 -10.97 8.36 12.69
N GLY A 81 -12.11 8.81 12.17
CA GLY A 81 -13.41 8.52 12.76
C GLY A 81 -13.54 9.02 14.20
N LYS A 82 -13.92 8.10 15.08
CA LYS A 82 -14.16 8.30 16.52
C LYS A 82 -13.01 8.99 17.26
N TYR A 83 -11.77 8.90 16.77
CA TYR A 83 -10.66 9.64 17.36
C TYR A 83 -10.94 11.15 17.45
N TRP A 84 -11.59 11.72 16.42
CA TRP A 84 -11.87 13.15 16.33
C TRP A 84 -13.08 13.59 17.17
N ASP A 85 -13.96 12.66 17.54
CA ASP A 85 -15.15 12.96 18.35
C ASP A 85 -14.77 13.52 19.73
N ASN A 86 -13.59 13.17 20.23
CA ASN A 86 -13.06 13.63 21.51
C ASN A 86 -12.34 14.99 21.45
N ILE A 87 -12.30 15.63 20.28
CA ILE A 87 -11.61 16.92 20.08
C ILE A 87 -12.66 17.95 19.61
N PRO A 88 -13.25 18.75 20.53
CA PRO A 88 -14.39 19.63 20.22
C PRO A 88 -14.23 20.49 18.98
N THR A 89 -13.05 21.11 18.79
CA THR A 89 -12.74 21.99 17.65
C THR A 89 -12.56 21.25 16.32
N HIS A 90 -12.46 19.92 16.33
CA HIS A 90 -12.13 19.10 15.17
C HIS A 90 -13.08 17.91 14.94
N LYS A 91 -14.22 17.86 15.66
CA LYS A 91 -15.23 16.79 15.52
C LYS A 91 -15.67 16.55 14.07
N HIS A 92 -15.72 17.62 13.27
CA HIS A 92 -16.07 17.55 11.84
C HIS A 92 -15.17 16.61 11.02
N ARG A 93 -13.95 16.31 11.48
CA ARG A 93 -13.01 15.38 10.82
C ARG A 93 -13.29 13.90 11.07
N GLY A 94 -14.24 13.59 11.95
CA GLY A 94 -14.63 12.21 12.29
C GLY A 94 -15.61 11.58 11.31
N ARG A 95 -16.28 12.38 10.49
CA ARG A 95 -17.28 11.90 9.52
C ARG A 95 -16.92 12.32 8.11
N CYS A 96 -17.23 11.46 7.15
CA CYS A 96 -17.15 11.82 5.75
C CYS A 96 -18.30 12.75 5.40
N VAL A 97 -18.00 13.90 4.78
CA VAL A 97 -19.00 14.91 4.43
C VAL A 97 -20.00 14.34 3.41
N LYS A 98 -19.52 13.74 2.33
CA LYS A 98 -20.39 13.18 1.29
C LYS A 98 -21.12 11.90 1.69
N CYS A 99 -20.47 11.00 2.45
CA CYS A 99 -21.06 9.70 2.79
C CYS A 99 -21.91 9.73 4.07
N GLY A 100 -21.75 10.74 4.93
CA GLY A 100 -22.45 10.83 6.23
C GLY A 100 -22.00 9.83 7.31
N THR A 101 -21.15 8.86 6.96
CA THR A 101 -20.66 7.80 7.86
C THR A 101 -19.41 8.23 8.64
N HIS A 102 -19.19 7.61 9.81
CA HIS A 102 -17.93 7.73 10.53
C HIS A 102 -16.78 7.16 9.69
N GLU A 103 -15.74 7.97 9.49
CA GLU A 103 -14.60 7.54 8.67
C GLU A 103 -13.82 6.42 9.36
N SER A 104 -13.65 5.30 8.66
CA SER A 104 -12.70 4.25 8.99
C SER A 104 -11.66 4.11 7.88
N MET A 105 -10.56 3.40 8.14
CA MET A 105 -9.60 3.09 7.06
C MET A 105 -10.26 2.26 5.95
N GLU A 106 -11.22 1.41 6.28
CA GLU A 106 -11.97 0.63 5.28
C GLU A 106 -12.84 1.56 4.42
N HIS A 107 -13.58 2.46 5.06
CA HIS A 107 -14.36 3.45 4.33
C HIS A 107 -13.47 4.27 3.38
N ILE A 108 -12.39 4.84 3.90
CA ILE A 108 -11.47 5.70 3.13
C ILE A 108 -10.87 4.96 1.94
N LEU A 109 -10.40 3.73 2.15
CA LEU A 109 -9.61 3.01 1.15
C LEU A 109 -10.46 2.22 0.15
N THR A 110 -11.71 1.84 0.48
CA THR A 110 -12.47 0.89 -0.35
C THR A 110 -13.96 1.19 -0.49
N LYS A 111 -14.53 2.22 0.18
CA LYS A 111 -15.99 2.48 0.14
C LYS A 111 -16.37 3.95 -0.07
N CYS A 112 -15.42 4.88 0.02
CA CYS A 112 -15.70 6.31 0.01
C CYS A 112 -16.12 6.78 -1.39
N SER A 113 -17.19 7.58 -1.46
CA SER A 113 -17.71 8.18 -2.70
C SER A 113 -17.19 9.60 -2.97
N GLU A 114 -16.36 10.14 -2.07
CA GLU A 114 -15.64 11.39 -2.35
C GLU A 114 -14.61 11.17 -3.45
N PRO A 115 -14.34 12.18 -4.32
CA PRO A 115 -13.32 12.08 -5.34
C PRO A 115 -11.97 11.64 -4.77
N GLY A 116 -11.35 10.66 -5.44
CA GLY A 116 -10.03 10.13 -5.15
C GLY A 116 -9.99 8.62 -4.98
N GLN A 117 -10.98 8.01 -4.32
CA GLN A 117 -10.96 6.58 -4.01
C GLN A 117 -11.23 5.75 -5.26
N GLU A 118 -12.38 5.99 -5.90
CA GLU A 118 -12.83 5.21 -7.06
C GLU A 118 -11.88 5.41 -8.24
N GLU A 119 -11.54 6.67 -8.55
CA GLU A 119 -10.71 7.00 -9.71
C GLU A 119 -9.30 6.42 -9.60
N VAL A 120 -8.75 6.32 -8.39
CA VAL A 120 -7.44 5.69 -8.18
C VAL A 120 -7.53 4.18 -8.38
N TRP A 121 -8.60 3.53 -7.90
CA TRP A 121 -8.76 2.09 -8.15
C TRP A 121 -9.12 1.78 -9.59
N ASP A 122 -9.82 2.66 -10.30
CA ASP A 122 -10.10 2.50 -11.73
C ASP A 122 -8.81 2.45 -12.53
N LEU A 123 -7.92 3.42 -12.33
CA LEU A 123 -6.62 3.46 -12.98
C LEU A 123 -5.76 2.24 -12.60
N ALA A 124 -5.80 1.80 -11.35
CA ALA A 124 -5.09 0.61 -10.92
C ALA A 124 -5.67 -0.67 -11.55
N SER A 125 -7.00 -0.75 -11.68
CA SER A 125 -7.72 -1.88 -12.29
C SER A 125 -7.46 -1.94 -13.78
N GLU A 126 -7.50 -0.82 -14.49
CA GLU A 126 -7.18 -0.73 -15.91
C GLU A 126 -5.77 -1.28 -16.21
N MET A 127 -4.77 -0.84 -15.43
CA MET A 127 -3.41 -1.36 -15.56
C MET A 127 -3.31 -2.85 -15.24
N TRP A 128 -4.07 -3.32 -14.26
CA TRP A 128 -4.10 -4.72 -13.87
C TRP A 128 -4.77 -5.59 -14.93
N GLN A 129 -5.87 -5.13 -15.52
CA GLN A 129 -6.54 -5.78 -16.65
C GLN A 129 -5.60 -5.92 -17.85
N LEU A 130 -4.84 -4.88 -18.21
CA LEU A 130 -3.81 -4.99 -19.26
C LEU A 130 -2.81 -6.11 -18.97
N LYS A 131 -2.48 -6.33 -17.70
CA LYS A 131 -1.54 -7.37 -17.27
C LYS A 131 -2.13 -8.77 -17.30
N THR A 132 -3.30 -8.94 -16.70
CA THR A 132 -3.85 -10.24 -16.28
C THR A 132 -5.24 -10.55 -16.85
N GLY A 133 -5.92 -9.55 -17.41
CA GLY A 133 -7.33 -9.64 -17.82
C GLY A 133 -8.33 -9.62 -16.66
N GLN A 134 -7.88 -9.32 -15.43
CA GLN A 134 -8.72 -9.31 -14.24
C GLN A 134 -8.87 -7.91 -13.66
N ASP A 135 -9.96 -7.69 -12.95
CA ASP A 135 -10.21 -6.45 -12.21
C ASP A 135 -9.38 -6.38 -10.92
N LEU A 136 -9.08 -5.16 -10.48
CA LEU A 136 -8.41 -4.88 -9.22
C LEU A 136 -9.29 -4.01 -8.31
N ARG A 137 -10.19 -4.66 -7.57
CA ARG A 137 -11.03 -4.03 -6.54
C ARG A 137 -10.71 -4.62 -5.17
N PRO A 138 -9.72 -4.06 -4.44
CA PRO A 138 -9.24 -4.72 -3.24
C PRO A 138 -10.12 -4.42 -2.02
N THR A 139 -10.31 -5.42 -1.16
CA THR A 139 -10.81 -5.22 0.21
C THR A 139 -9.70 -4.66 1.10
N ILE A 140 -10.06 -4.12 2.28
CA ILE A 140 -9.05 -3.66 3.25
C ILE A 140 -8.10 -4.79 3.67
N GLY A 141 -8.60 -6.01 3.80
CA GLY A 141 -7.80 -7.19 4.08
C GLY A 141 -6.77 -7.47 2.98
N GLN A 142 -7.16 -7.34 1.71
CA GLN A 142 -6.26 -7.51 0.57
C GLN A 142 -5.21 -6.40 0.48
N ILE A 143 -5.54 -5.16 0.88
CA ILE A 143 -4.56 -4.07 1.00
C ILE A 143 -3.53 -4.39 2.09
N MET A 144 -3.99 -4.82 3.27
CA MET A 144 -3.11 -5.22 4.38
C MET A 144 -2.25 -6.44 4.03
N ALA A 145 -2.80 -7.37 3.25
CA ALA A 145 -2.12 -8.56 2.72
C ALA A 145 -1.35 -8.30 1.42
N GLY A 146 -1.28 -7.05 0.94
CA GLY A 146 -0.77 -6.73 -0.40
C GLY A 146 0.65 -7.24 -0.66
N GLY A 147 1.49 -7.28 0.37
CA GLY A 147 2.86 -7.82 0.29
C GLY A 147 2.96 -9.35 0.28
N VAL A 148 1.90 -10.05 0.66
CA VAL A 148 1.88 -11.51 0.85
C VAL A 148 1.42 -12.23 -0.40
N LYS A 149 0.36 -11.72 -1.07
CA LYS A 149 -0.28 -12.33 -2.23
C LYS A 149 0.73 -12.68 -3.32
N ARG A 150 0.58 -13.87 -3.90
CA ARG A 150 1.42 -14.38 -4.97
C ARG A 150 0.56 -14.57 -6.22
N HIS A 151 1.26 -14.51 -7.35
CA HIS A 151 0.70 -14.78 -8.65
C HIS A 151 1.64 -15.75 -9.37
N ALA A 152 1.14 -16.37 -10.45
CA ALA A 152 1.84 -17.40 -11.20
C ALA A 152 3.29 -17.03 -11.56
N ASP A 153 3.56 -15.76 -11.86
CA ASP A 153 4.92 -15.28 -12.10
C ASP A 153 5.38 -14.17 -11.11
N PRO A 154 6.69 -14.12 -10.78
CA PRO A 154 7.23 -13.12 -9.86
C PRO A 154 7.06 -11.66 -10.30
N GLY A 155 7.01 -11.39 -11.61
CA GLY A 155 6.82 -10.04 -12.14
C GLY A 155 5.39 -9.56 -11.93
N THR A 156 4.40 -10.43 -12.19
CA THR A 156 2.99 -10.16 -11.91
C THR A 156 2.74 -9.97 -10.42
N THR A 157 3.35 -10.82 -9.57
CA THR A 157 3.35 -10.64 -8.11
C THR A 157 3.89 -9.27 -7.69
N ARG A 158 4.98 -8.83 -8.32
CA ARG A 158 5.61 -7.55 -8.01
C ARG A 158 4.77 -6.37 -8.48
N LEU A 159 4.16 -6.45 -9.65
CA LEU A 159 3.25 -5.41 -10.14
C LEU A 159 2.03 -5.28 -9.23
N TYR A 160 1.40 -6.39 -8.85
CA TYR A 160 0.28 -6.38 -7.89
C TYR A 160 0.64 -5.65 -6.59
N LYS A 161 1.78 -6.00 -5.99
CA LYS A 161 2.31 -5.34 -4.80
C LYS A 161 2.44 -3.82 -4.97
N ILE A 162 2.99 -3.39 -6.11
CA ILE A 162 3.16 -1.96 -6.42
C ILE A 162 1.78 -1.31 -6.55
N LEU A 163 0.88 -1.85 -7.38
CA LEU A 163 -0.43 -1.24 -7.64
C LEU A 163 -1.27 -1.10 -6.38
N ILE A 164 -1.41 -2.17 -5.58
CA ILE A 164 -2.20 -2.14 -4.35
C ILE A 164 -1.66 -1.12 -3.36
N THR A 165 -0.35 -1.15 -3.11
CA THR A 165 0.23 -0.36 -2.01
C THR A 165 0.44 1.10 -2.41
N GLU A 166 0.78 1.38 -3.66
CA GLU A 166 0.89 2.75 -4.17
C GLU A 166 -0.50 3.41 -4.25
N SER A 167 -1.52 2.70 -4.72
CA SER A 167 -2.87 3.24 -4.87
C SER A 167 -3.52 3.52 -3.52
N ALA A 168 -3.50 2.56 -2.59
CA ALA A 168 -4.04 2.75 -1.24
C ALA A 168 -3.37 3.93 -0.51
N HIS A 169 -2.04 4.07 -0.63
CA HIS A 169 -1.34 5.20 -0.02
C HIS A 169 -1.73 6.54 -0.67
N LEU A 170 -1.93 6.59 -1.99
CA LEU A 170 -2.37 7.82 -2.66
C LEU A 170 -3.78 8.23 -2.22
N ILE A 171 -4.71 7.28 -2.11
CA ILE A 171 -6.07 7.53 -1.61
C ILE A 171 -6.02 8.14 -0.21
N TRP A 172 -5.20 7.56 0.68
CA TRP A 172 -4.97 8.10 2.01
C TRP A 172 -4.42 9.54 2.01
N LEU A 173 -3.47 9.84 1.12
CA LEU A 173 -2.93 11.20 0.99
C LEU A 173 -3.98 12.19 0.48
N ILE A 174 -4.75 11.83 -0.55
CA ILE A 174 -5.84 12.67 -1.08
C ILE A 174 -6.86 12.97 0.02
N ARG A 175 -7.26 11.95 0.79
CA ARG A 175 -8.16 12.14 1.93
C ARG A 175 -7.58 13.10 2.96
N ASN A 176 -6.29 12.99 3.30
CA ASN A 176 -5.67 13.87 4.29
C ASN A 176 -5.57 15.31 3.82
N GLU A 177 -5.28 15.55 2.54
CA GLU A 177 -5.31 16.90 1.98
C GLU A 177 -6.71 17.52 2.09
N ARG A 178 -7.76 16.74 1.82
CA ARG A 178 -9.15 17.20 1.96
C ARG A 178 -9.53 17.47 3.42
N VAL A 179 -9.35 16.49 4.31
CA VAL A 179 -9.92 16.53 5.68
C VAL A 179 -9.00 17.22 6.69
N ILE A 180 -7.68 17.06 6.55
CA ILE A 180 -6.70 17.60 7.51
C ILE A 180 -6.17 18.97 7.07
N GLN A 181 -5.89 19.15 5.77
CA GLN A 181 -5.37 20.42 5.24
C GLN A 181 -6.48 21.38 4.77
N GLY A 182 -7.70 20.88 4.56
CA GLY A 182 -8.84 21.72 4.15
C GLY A 182 -8.87 22.05 2.66
N ASN A 183 -8.13 21.33 1.81
CA ASN A 183 -7.95 21.67 0.39
C ASN A 183 -9.18 21.39 -0.51
N GLY A 184 -10.34 21.05 0.06
CA GLY A 184 -11.53 20.60 -0.69
C GLY A 184 -11.29 19.32 -1.52
N PRO A 185 -12.28 18.88 -2.31
CA PRO A 185 -12.11 17.76 -3.24
C PRO A 185 -11.16 18.12 -4.39
N ALA A 186 -10.20 17.23 -4.69
CA ALA A 186 -9.28 17.44 -5.81
C ALA A 186 -9.98 17.19 -7.16
N PRO A 187 -9.69 17.97 -8.22
CA PRO A 187 -10.20 17.69 -9.56
C PRO A 187 -9.75 16.32 -10.09
N LEU A 188 -10.61 15.64 -10.87
CA LEU A 188 -10.34 14.28 -11.38
C LEU A 188 -9.05 14.21 -12.20
N ALA A 189 -8.80 15.21 -13.06
CA ALA A 189 -7.55 15.30 -13.83
C ALA A 189 -6.31 15.36 -12.92
N LYS A 190 -6.39 16.06 -11.79
CA LYS A 190 -5.30 16.14 -10.80
C LYS A 190 -5.07 14.79 -10.13
N ILE A 191 -6.14 14.07 -9.75
CA ILE A 191 -6.06 12.73 -9.17
C ILE A 191 -5.37 11.76 -10.15
N ARG A 192 -5.82 11.74 -11.40
CA ARG A 192 -5.24 10.92 -12.47
C ARG A 192 -3.76 11.23 -12.70
N ASN A 193 -3.40 12.50 -12.86
CA ASN A 193 -2.01 12.91 -13.06
C ASN A 193 -1.11 12.54 -11.88
N ARG A 194 -1.62 12.63 -10.64
CA ARG A 194 -0.88 12.19 -9.45
C ARG A 194 -0.65 10.68 -9.45
N TRP A 195 -1.66 9.89 -9.80
CA TRP A 195 -1.53 8.45 -9.89
C TRP A 195 -0.52 8.04 -10.98
N LEU A 196 -0.67 8.58 -12.20
CA LEU A 196 0.26 8.35 -13.31
C LEU A 196 1.70 8.73 -12.93
N ARG A 197 1.90 9.90 -12.32
CA ARG A 197 3.22 10.32 -11.84
C ARG A 197 3.80 9.33 -10.83
N LYS A 198 2.99 8.84 -9.90
CA LYS A 198 3.41 7.90 -8.85
C LYS A 198 3.86 6.57 -9.46
N ILE A 199 3.08 5.99 -10.36
CA ILE A 199 3.41 4.72 -11.02
C ILE A 199 4.62 4.88 -11.96
N ASN A 200 4.66 5.95 -12.78
CA ASN A 200 5.82 6.23 -13.65
C ASN A 200 7.10 6.46 -12.83
N THR A 201 7.02 7.08 -11.66
CA THR A 201 8.16 7.21 -10.75
C THR A 201 8.65 5.83 -10.26
N ARG A 202 7.74 4.88 -10.00
CA ARG A 202 8.12 3.50 -9.65
C ARG A 202 8.80 2.79 -10.81
N LEU A 203 8.27 2.92 -12.03
CA LEU A 203 8.89 2.40 -13.24
C LEU A 203 10.31 2.96 -13.43
N ALA A 204 10.47 4.28 -13.32
CA ALA A 204 11.75 4.96 -13.47
C ALA A 204 12.77 4.51 -12.41
N ILE A 205 12.35 4.37 -11.14
CA ILE A 205 13.21 3.83 -10.08
C ILE A 205 13.63 2.39 -10.40
N ASP A 206 12.72 1.55 -10.86
CA ASP A 206 13.04 0.16 -11.19
C ASP A 206 14.05 0.07 -12.33
N CYS A 207 13.90 0.92 -13.34
CA CYS A 207 14.82 1.03 -14.47
C CYS A 207 16.21 1.50 -14.00
N ALA A 208 16.27 2.57 -13.21
CA ALA A 208 17.52 3.07 -12.62
C ALA A 208 18.21 2.03 -11.74
N MET A 209 17.44 1.23 -10.98
CA MET A 209 17.97 0.16 -10.15
C MET A 209 18.57 -1.01 -10.94
N THR A 210 18.43 -1.07 -12.27
CA THR A 210 19.08 -2.10 -13.10
C THR A 210 20.57 -1.86 -13.34
N ASP A 211 21.07 -0.66 -13.03
CA ASP A 211 22.46 -0.29 -13.20
C ASP A 211 23.40 -1.13 -12.31
N GLN A 212 24.10 -2.08 -12.95
CA GLN A 212 25.06 -2.97 -12.29
C GLN A 212 26.34 -2.25 -11.88
N LEU A 213 26.74 -1.20 -12.59
CA LEU A 213 27.94 -0.42 -12.25
C LEU A 213 27.70 0.34 -10.94
N LYS A 214 26.52 0.95 -10.80
CA LYS A 214 26.16 1.72 -9.62
C LYS A 214 25.76 0.87 -8.42
N TYR A 215 25.01 -0.22 -8.62
CA TYR A 215 24.38 -0.97 -7.54
C TYR A 215 24.97 -2.38 -7.32
N GLY A 216 25.86 -2.85 -8.20
CA GLY A 216 26.52 -4.15 -8.08
C GLY A 216 25.55 -5.30 -7.77
N LYS A 217 25.87 -6.12 -6.75
CA LYS A 217 25.03 -7.25 -6.32
C LYS A 217 23.62 -6.84 -5.82
N ARG A 218 23.38 -5.55 -5.55
CA ARG A 218 22.06 -5.02 -5.12
C ARG A 218 21.21 -4.54 -6.29
N ALA A 219 21.78 -4.48 -7.51
CA ALA A 219 21.06 -4.09 -8.71
C ALA A 219 19.89 -5.04 -9.00
N LEU A 220 18.80 -4.48 -9.47
CA LEU A 220 17.63 -5.23 -9.91
C LEU A 220 17.91 -5.89 -11.26
N ARG A 221 17.59 -7.18 -11.39
CA ARG A 221 17.77 -7.87 -12.68
C ARG A 221 16.81 -7.29 -13.72
N MET A 222 17.30 -6.96 -14.90
CA MET A 222 16.48 -6.43 -16.01
C MET A 222 15.30 -7.35 -16.36
N SER A 223 15.49 -8.67 -16.28
CA SER A 223 14.41 -9.63 -16.53
C SER A 223 13.25 -9.50 -15.54
N VAL A 224 13.52 -9.10 -14.29
CA VAL A 224 12.48 -8.84 -13.28
C VAL A 224 11.72 -7.57 -13.62
N VAL A 225 12.42 -6.49 -14.00
CA VAL A 225 11.79 -5.23 -14.43
C VAL A 225 10.88 -5.47 -15.64
N LYS A 226 11.40 -6.13 -16.68
CA LYS A 226 10.62 -6.50 -17.87
C LYS A 226 9.40 -7.34 -17.52
N LYS A 227 9.55 -8.40 -16.71
CA LYS A 227 8.40 -9.22 -16.29
C LYS A 227 7.39 -8.44 -15.45
N THR A 228 7.84 -7.47 -14.65
CA THR A 228 6.96 -6.60 -13.86
C THR A 228 6.09 -5.74 -14.77
N TRP A 229 6.70 -5.01 -15.71
CA TRP A 229 6.02 -3.96 -16.48
C TRP A 229 5.52 -4.40 -17.86
N ARG A 230 5.84 -5.62 -18.33
CA ARG A 230 5.32 -6.14 -19.60
C ARG A 230 3.80 -6.04 -19.67
N LYS A 231 3.28 -5.76 -20.87
CA LYS A 231 1.89 -5.49 -21.24
C LYS A 231 1.30 -4.17 -20.74
N THR A 232 2.07 -3.36 -19.99
CA THR A 232 1.53 -2.18 -19.30
C THR A 232 2.19 -0.87 -19.72
N LEU A 233 3.08 -0.92 -20.72
CA LEU A 233 3.83 0.23 -21.19
C LEU A 233 3.17 0.88 -22.41
N LYS A 234 3.24 2.21 -22.49
CA LYS A 234 2.77 2.94 -23.66
C LYS A 234 3.65 2.60 -24.87
N GLY A 235 3.05 2.17 -25.97
CA GLY A 235 3.78 1.84 -27.20
C GLY A 235 4.74 0.65 -27.04
N GLU A 236 4.43 -0.33 -26.18
CA GLU A 236 5.37 -1.41 -25.83
C GLU A 236 5.95 -2.16 -27.04
N ARG A 237 5.17 -2.31 -28.13
CA ARG A 237 5.60 -3.00 -29.36
C ARG A 237 6.76 -2.31 -30.07
N THR A 238 6.94 -1.01 -29.88
CA THR A 238 8.02 -0.22 -30.52
C THR A 238 9.20 0.01 -29.59
N LEU A 239 9.17 -0.48 -28.36
CA LEU A 239 10.26 -0.31 -27.41
C LEU A 239 11.45 -1.21 -27.76
N ALA A 240 12.66 -0.66 -27.65
CA ALA A 240 13.90 -1.40 -27.83
C ALA A 240 13.99 -2.60 -26.86
N ARG A 241 14.74 -3.64 -27.25
CA ARG A 241 14.88 -4.85 -26.42
C ARG A 241 15.42 -4.52 -25.03
N ASP A 242 16.25 -3.50 -24.88
CA ASP A 242 16.86 -3.03 -23.65
C ASP A 242 16.23 -1.75 -23.08
N TRP A 243 14.96 -1.49 -23.39
CA TRP A 243 14.20 -0.32 -22.94
C TRP A 243 14.35 0.08 -21.46
N PRO A 244 14.59 -0.83 -20.47
CA PRO A 244 14.81 -0.38 -19.09
C PRO A 244 16.04 0.52 -18.91
N ARG A 245 16.93 0.61 -19.90
CA ARG A 245 18.09 1.52 -19.92
C ARG A 245 17.84 2.81 -20.71
N THR A 246 16.70 2.90 -21.38
CA THR A 246 16.34 4.07 -22.20
C THR A 246 15.56 5.10 -21.38
N VAL A 247 15.68 6.36 -21.74
CA VAL A 247 14.91 7.46 -21.13
C VAL A 247 13.50 7.52 -21.71
N GLY A 248 12.53 7.96 -20.91
CA GLY A 248 11.19 8.31 -21.41
C GLY A 248 10.16 7.16 -21.51
N VAL A 249 10.43 5.99 -20.93
CA VAL A 249 9.44 4.89 -20.89
C VAL A 249 8.33 5.21 -19.87
N LEU A 250 7.08 5.17 -20.32
CA LEU A 250 5.89 5.47 -19.52
C LEU A 250 4.90 4.30 -19.53
N VAL A 251 4.09 4.23 -18.47
CA VAL A 251 2.95 3.31 -18.42
C VAL A 251 1.83 3.76 -19.36
N GLY A 252 1.11 2.80 -19.94
CA GLY A 252 0.09 3.02 -20.96
C GLY A 252 -1.34 2.95 -20.41
N VAL A 253 -1.60 3.60 -19.28
CA VAL A 253 -2.92 3.60 -18.62
C VAL A 253 -3.61 4.93 -18.87
N GLY A 254 -4.88 4.86 -19.24
CA GLY A 254 -5.76 5.98 -19.53
C GLY A 254 -6.00 6.21 -21.02
#